data_AF-A0A4Q3DMC0-F1
#
_entry.id   AF-A0A4Q3DMC0-F1
#
_cell.length_a   1.000
_cell.length_b   1.000
_cell.length_c   1.000
_cell.angle_alpha   90.00
_cell.angle_beta   90.00
_cell.angle_gamma   90.00
#
_symmetry.space_group_name_H-M   'P 1'
#
loop_
_entity.id
_entity.type
_entity.pdbx_description
1 polymer ?
#
loop_
_entity_poly.entity_id
_entity_poly.type
_entity_poly.pdbx_seq_one_letter_code
_entity_poly.pdbx_strand_id
1 'polypeptide(L)' 'MQVVEKIGNYKRDNNVTILQVNRWDEILHKRTSYAKALNLSTDFTEKLLELMHHESIRKQTEIMNHTTVTAD' A
#
# COMPACT_ATOMS: atom_id res chain seq x y z
N MET A 1 6.68 -5.61 7.09
CA MET A 1 6.90 -5.03 5.74
C MET A 1 7.15 -6.03 4.62
N GLN A 2 7.56 -7.28 4.89
CA GLN A 2 7.88 -8.29 3.86
C GLN A 2 6.84 -8.45 2.73
N VAL A 3 5.54 -8.39 3.03
CA VAL A 3 4.48 -8.49 2.00
C VAL A 3 4.49 -7.27 1.06
N VAL A 4 4.64 -6.07 1.62
CA VAL A 4 4.75 -4.83 0.84
C VAL A 4 5.98 -4.88 -0.07
N GLU A 5 7.09 -5.43 0.40
CA GLU A 5 8.31 -5.60 -0.39
C GLU A 5 8.10 -6.56 -1.56
N LYS A 6 7.43 -7.69 -1.32
CA LYS A 6 7.04 -8.62 -2.40
C LYS A 6 6.15 -7.95 -3.44
N ILE A 7 5.16 -7.15 -3.00
CA ILE A 7 4.28 -6.39 -3.90
C ILE A 7 5.09 -5.35 -4.69
N GLY A 8 6.01 -4.64 -4.05
CA GLY A 8 6.87 -3.65 -4.70
C GLY A 8 7.76 -4.26 -5.77
N ASN A 9 8.44 -5.38 -5.46
CA ASN A 9 9.25 -6.11 -6.43
C ASN A 9 8.39 -6.59 -7.59
N TYR A 10 7.25 -7.22 -7.31
CA TYR A 10 6.33 -7.67 -8.36
C TYR A 10 5.89 -6.51 -9.27
N LYS A 11 5.49 -5.37 -8.68
CA LYS A 11 5.08 -4.20 -9.45
C LYS A 11 6.20 -3.65 -10.33
N ARG A 12 7.42 -3.54 -9.79
CA ARG A 12 8.60 -3.13 -10.55
C ARG A 12 8.84 -4.05 -11.73
N ASP A 13 8.93 -5.35 -11.46
CA ASP A 13 9.32 -6.37 -12.44
C ASP A 13 8.25 -6.56 -13.53
N ASN A 14 7.00 -6.14 -13.26
CA ASN A 14 5.87 -6.22 -14.19
C ASN A 14 5.37 -4.84 -14.67
N ASN A 15 6.14 -3.77 -14.44
CA ASN A 15 5.83 -2.42 -14.92
C ASN A 15 4.46 -1.87 -14.46
N VAL A 16 4.03 -2.24 -13.24
CA VAL A 16 2.79 -1.79 -12.61
C VAL A 16 3.06 -0.59 -11.71
N THR A 17 2.16 0.40 -11.71
CA THR A 17 2.30 1.59 -10.87
C THR A 17 2.13 1.29 -9.38
N ILE A 18 2.81 2.06 -8.52
CA ILE A 18 2.66 1.95 -7.06
C ILE A 18 1.24 2.34 -6.65
N LEU A 19 0.79 3.52 -7.07
CA LEU A 19 -0.51 4.08 -6.71
C LEU A 19 -1.61 3.51 -7.62
N GLN A 20 -2.63 2.93 -6.99
CA GLN A 20 -3.82 2.37 -7.63
C GLN A 20 -5.05 2.80 -6.82
N VAL A 21 -5.58 3.99 -7.10
CA VAL A 21 -6.63 4.64 -6.28
C VAL A 21 -7.85 3.74 -6.09
N ASN A 22 -8.35 3.11 -7.16
CA ASN A 22 -9.51 2.21 -7.06
C ASN A 22 -9.27 1.03 -6.10
N ARG A 23 -8.04 0.50 -6.03
CA ARG A 23 -7.71 -0.60 -5.11
C ARG A 23 -7.62 -0.11 -3.67
N TRP A 24 -7.11 1.10 -3.47
CA TRP A 24 -7.12 1.75 -2.17
C TRP A 24 -8.55 1.97 -1.67
N ASP A 25 -9.44 2.50 -2.52
CA ASP A 25 -10.84 2.73 -2.18
C ASP A 25 -11.58 1.44 -1.80
N GLU A 26 -11.32 0.34 -2.54
CA GLU A 26 -11.87 -0.99 -2.23
C GLU A 26 -11.39 -1.49 -0.84
N ILE A 27 -10.11 -1.34 -0.54
CA ILE A 27 -9.54 -1.73 0.75
C ILE A 27 -10.16 -0.90 1.87
N LEU A 28 -10.24 0.42 1.70
CA LEU A 28 -10.78 1.34 2.69
C LEU A 28 -12.24 0.97 3.01
N HIS A 29 -13.11 0.88 2.00
CA HIS A 29 -14.51 0.50 2.18
C HIS A 29 -14.67 -0.87 2.86
N LYS A 30 -13.91 -1.87 2.40
CA LYS A 30 -14.00 -3.22 2.97
C LYS A 30 -13.58 -3.23 4.44
N ARG A 31 -12.50 -2.55 4.79
CA ARG A 31 -11.97 -2.55 6.17
C ARG A 31 -12.79 -1.68 7.11
N THR A 32 -13.32 -0.55 6.66
CA THR A 32 -14.23 0.27 7.48
C THR A 32 -15.56 -0.44 7.73
N SER A 33 -16.06 -1.23 6.77
CA SER A 33 -17.25 -2.08 7.01
C SER A 33 -17.01 -3.13 8.09
N TYR A 34 -15.81 -3.72 8.14
CA TYR A 34 -15.43 -4.66 9.21
C TYR A 34 -15.28 -3.96 10.55
N ALA A 35 -14.66 -2.78 10.59
CA ALA A 35 -14.56 -1.98 11.80
C ALA A 35 -15.93 -1.68 12.40
N LYS A 36 -16.89 -1.24 11.56
CA LYS A 36 -18.28 -1.00 12.00
C LYS A 36 -18.91 -2.27 12.59
N ALA A 37 -18.74 -3.42 11.95
CA ALA A 37 -19.28 -4.70 12.45
C ALA A 37 -18.64 -5.14 13.78
N LEU A 38 -17.40 -4.73 14.04
CA LEU A 38 -16.66 -5.00 15.28
C LEU A 38 -16.82 -3.88 16.33
N ASN A 39 -17.74 -2.93 16.11
CA ASN A 39 -17.99 -1.78 16.98
C ASN A 39 -16.74 -0.89 17.20
N LEU A 40 -15.88 -0.79 16.18
CA LEU A 40 -14.75 0.14 16.12
C LEU A 40 -15.13 1.42 15.36
N SER A 41 -14.54 2.54 15.76
CA SER A 41 -14.72 3.82 15.07
C SER A 41 -14.20 3.74 13.63
N THR A 42 -15.02 4.19 12.67
CA THR A 42 -14.64 4.27 11.27
C THR A 42 -13.54 5.30 11.05
N ASP A 43 -13.64 6.49 11.67
CA ASP A 43 -12.62 7.55 11.60
C ASP A 43 -11.26 7.08 12.11
N PHE A 44 -11.24 6.35 13.23
CA PHE A 44 -10.00 5.75 13.74
C PHE A 44 -9.41 4.74 12.75
N THR A 45 -10.27 3.90 12.18
CA THR A 45 -9.84 2.85 11.24
C THR A 45 -9.30 3.44 9.94
N GLU A 46 -9.95 4.47 9.40
CA GLU A 46 -9.51 5.19 8.20
C GLU A 46 -8.13 5.78 8.40
N LYS A 47 -7.93 6.55 9.47
CA LYS A 47 -6.62 7.14 9.81
C LYS A 47 -5.52 6.09 9.97
N LEU A 48 -5.82 4.97 10.63
CA LEU A 48 -4.87 3.87 10.77
C LEU A 48 -4.49 3.26 9.41
N LEU A 49 -5.48 3.01 8.56
CA LEU A 49 -5.25 2.47 7.22
C LEU A 49 -4.44 3.45 6.35
N GLU A 50 -4.70 4.75 6.44
CA GLU A 50 -3.96 5.79 5.71
C GLU A 50 -2.47 5.80 6.11
N LEU A 51 -2.17 5.70 7.40
CA LEU A 51 -0.79 5.62 7.89
C LEU A 51 -0.07 4.37 7.33
N MET A 52 -0.73 3.22 7.35
CA MET A 52 -0.18 1.98 6.76
C MET A 52 -0.03 2.10 5.24
N HIS A 53 -0.97 2.75 4.56
CA HIS A 53 -0.94 2.96 3.12
C HIS A 53 0.25 3.83 2.72
N HIS A 54 0.46 4.96 3.39
CA HIS A 54 1.59 5.85 3.16
C HIS A 54 2.94 5.14 3.36
N GLU A 55 3.10 4.38 4.44
CA GLU A 55 4.32 3.59 4.67
C GLU A 55 4.51 2.52 3.58
N SER A 56 3.42 1.93 3.10
CA SER A 56 3.49 0.96 2.00
C SER A 56 3.93 1.60 0.68
N ILE A 57 3.47 2.82 0.38
CA ILE A 57 3.88 3.58 -0.81
C ILE A 57 5.36 3.92 -0.67
N ARG A 58 5.78 4.48 0.46
CA ARG A 58 7.18 4.85 0.73
C ARG A 58 8.12 3.67 0.46
N LYS A 59 7.79 2.48 0.98
CA LYS A 59 8.60 1.28 0.80
C LYS A 59 8.62 0.78 -0.65
N GLN A 60 7.48 0.82 -1.34
CA GLN A 60 7.42 0.45 -2.75
C GLN A 60 8.21 1.44 -3.62
N THR A 61 8.18 2.74 -3.29
CA THR A 61 8.95 3.77 -3.99
C THR A 61 10.45 3.54 -3.87
N GLU A 62 10.95 3.18 -2.68
CA GLU A 62 12.35 2.76 -2.52
C GLU A 62 12.70 1.64 -3.49
N ILE A 63 11.88 0.58 -3.54
CA ILE A 63 12.11 -0.61 -4.38
C ILE A 63 12.13 -0.28 -5.87
N MET A 64 11.24 0.60 -6.33
CA MET A 64 11.22 1.05 -7.73
C MET A 64 12.51 1.81 -8.09
N ASN A 65 13.01 2.64 -7.17
CA ASN A 65 14.15 3.52 -7.41
C ASN A 65 15.52 2.85 -7.21
N HIS A 66 15.60 1.70 -6.55
CA HIS A 66 16.86 0.98 -6.31
C HIS A 66 17.44 0.24 -7.54
N THR A 67 16.86 0.38 -8.74
CA THR A 67 17.29 -0.37 -9.94
C THR A 67 18.24 0.43 -10.86
N THR A 68 18.52 1.71 -10.59
CA THR A 68 19.44 2.54 -11.38
C THR A 68 20.86 2.58 -10.80
N VAL A 69 21.49 1.42 -10.61
CA VAL A 69 22.96 1.31 -10.57
C VAL A 69 23.37 0.04 -11.32
N THR A 70 23.22 0.06 -12.65
CA THR A 70 24.14 -0.68 -13.51
C THR A 70 25.32 0.24 -13.74
N ALA A 71 26.44 -0.09 -13.10
CA ALA A 71 27.73 0.52 -13.37
C ALA A 71 28.18 0.04 -14.77
N ASP A 72 28.16 0.96 -15.73
CA ASP A 72 28.94 0.90 -16.96
C ASP A 72 30.14 1.85 -16.81
#